data_AF-A9G8P4-F1
#
_entry.id   AF-A9G8P4-F1
#
_cell.length_a   1.000
_cell.length_b   1.000
_cell.length_c   1.000
_cell.angle_alpha   90.00
_cell.angle_beta   90.00
_cell.angle_gamma   90.00
#
_symmetry.space_group_name_H-M   'P 1'
#
loop_
_entity.id
_entity.type
_entity.pdbx_description
1 polymer ?
#
loop_
_entity_poly.entity_id
_entity_poly.type
_entity_poly.pdbx_seq_one_letter_code
_entity_poly.pdbx_strand_id
1 'polypeptide(L)'
;MSRAESVAVKRREPRSSSSSSRSSRSSRSSRSNNSGSSTPPVGVASSTRADAGARRGWKRHLEGWEPGLVAVFIAGSAAILAVPRSVEPAELPLPLADAGALARVRDADTSRAREAEELGLDAEVRELGSAVRAFGLVDADADHTEAELLAARARVTDVVGRAFAQGDEAVLRLRAYQLRAFVREVRRFEATGEESDELRELGGDFLGLLRRNGWLGQGGAAQRGGGEGARRVAMDGVVLGVLFKKRWSAIVGVQRDPFAPSLDEERALFKFLLARPLAAARSAQTLPAPPEQETAARLTQAGGSGPRAPAAALRAAEARRAEEQYRLKKIDELAALDPSYPRHLARGVTLYRLGSFMQSAEAFRSHLEQHPDGAYTLRAQNYLRAALERAREEQF
;
A
#
# COMPACT_ATOMS: atom_id res chain seq x y z
N MET A 1 70.45 -14.25 2.63
CA MET A 1 70.04 -14.07 4.04
C MET A 1 68.55 -14.41 4.16
N SER A 2 68.26 -15.33 5.07
CA SER A 2 67.01 -15.91 5.57
C SER A 2 65.67 -15.76 4.83
N ARG A 3 65.34 -16.87 4.14
CA ARG A 3 64.09 -17.64 4.10
C ARG A 3 62.92 -17.17 4.99
N ALA A 4 61.79 -16.91 4.33
CA ALA A 4 60.48 -16.64 4.94
C ALA A 4 59.81 -17.94 5.45
N GLU A 5 59.38 -17.93 6.70
CA GLU A 5 58.51 -18.96 7.30
C GLU A 5 57.04 -18.64 7.01
N SER A 6 56.37 -19.60 6.35
CA SER A 6 54.94 -19.58 6.10
C SER A 6 54.23 -20.33 7.23
N VAL A 7 53.51 -19.62 8.09
CA VAL A 7 52.67 -20.22 9.14
C VAL A 7 51.30 -20.56 8.56
N ALA A 8 51.06 -21.86 8.42
CA ALA A 8 49.78 -22.42 8.02
C ALA A 8 48.75 -22.29 9.17
N VAL A 9 47.73 -21.46 8.98
CA VAL A 9 46.59 -21.33 9.89
C VAL A 9 45.60 -22.46 9.60
N LYS A 10 45.48 -23.38 10.57
CA LYS A 10 44.58 -24.53 10.56
C LYS A 10 43.13 -24.06 10.73
N ARG A 11 42.39 -24.04 9.61
CA ARG A 11 40.96 -23.75 9.54
C ARG A 11 40.17 -24.78 10.36
N ARG A 12 39.60 -24.35 11.48
CA ARG A 12 38.76 -25.17 12.36
C ARG A 12 37.30 -25.01 11.90
N GLU A 13 36.71 -26.09 11.42
CA GLU A 13 35.30 -26.13 11.03
C GLU A 13 34.37 -25.90 12.24
N PRO A 14 33.31 -25.10 12.09
CA PRO A 14 32.25 -25.05 13.09
C PRO A 14 31.36 -26.29 12.97
N ARG A 15 31.36 -27.08 14.05
CA ARG A 15 30.41 -28.18 14.27
C ARG A 15 28.98 -27.62 14.24
N SER A 16 28.19 -28.12 13.29
CA SER A 16 26.74 -27.97 13.23
C SER A 16 26.10 -28.70 14.40
N SER A 17 25.62 -27.95 15.38
CA SER A 17 24.70 -28.44 16.41
C SER A 17 23.29 -28.53 15.83
N SER A 18 22.87 -29.75 15.54
CA SER A 18 21.51 -30.14 15.20
C SER A 18 20.59 -29.94 16.41
N SER A 19 19.94 -28.78 16.48
CA SER A 19 18.84 -28.52 17.41
C SER A 19 17.59 -29.27 16.93
N SER A 20 17.38 -30.43 17.54
CA SER A 20 16.17 -31.25 17.42
C SER A 20 15.00 -30.54 18.12
N SER A 21 14.22 -29.76 17.37
CA SER A 21 12.95 -29.20 17.85
C SER A 21 11.85 -30.27 17.74
N ARG A 22 11.71 -31.02 18.85
CA ARG A 22 10.50 -31.74 19.22
C ARG A 22 9.30 -30.78 19.17
N SER A 23 8.50 -30.87 18.12
CA SER A 23 7.15 -30.29 18.11
C SER A 23 6.16 -31.37 18.51
N SER A 24 5.68 -31.18 19.72
CA SER A 24 4.66 -31.96 20.41
C SER A 24 3.35 -31.98 19.62
N ARG A 25 2.92 -33.20 19.32
CA ARG A 25 1.52 -33.58 19.09
C ARG A 25 0.62 -32.95 20.15
N SER A 26 -0.32 -32.12 19.73
CA SER A 26 -1.56 -31.87 20.48
C SER A 26 -2.75 -32.29 19.63
N SER A 27 -3.06 -33.57 19.74
CA SER A 27 -4.33 -34.17 19.35
C SER A 27 -5.41 -33.74 20.35
N ARG A 28 -6.37 -32.93 19.90
CA ARG A 28 -7.64 -32.66 20.60
C ARG A 28 -8.74 -32.76 19.52
N SER A 29 -9.38 -33.91 19.31
CA SER A 29 -10.42 -34.54 20.15
C SER A 29 -11.56 -33.57 20.52
N SER A 30 -12.53 -33.43 19.61
CA SER A 30 -13.94 -33.16 19.91
C SER A 30 -14.77 -33.79 18.77
N ARG A 31 -15.29 -35.02 18.95
CA ARG A 31 -16.66 -35.33 19.42
C ARG A 31 -17.72 -34.57 18.62
N SER A 32 -18.32 -35.21 17.62
CA SER A 32 -19.48 -36.12 17.68
C SER A 32 -20.81 -35.40 17.95
N ASN A 33 -21.76 -35.64 17.03
CA ASN A 33 -23.22 -35.56 17.13
C ASN A 33 -23.79 -34.68 16.02
N ASN A 34 -24.42 -35.26 15.00
CA ASN A 34 -25.85 -35.55 15.11
C ASN A 34 -26.35 -36.31 13.86
N SER A 35 -26.58 -37.61 14.06
CA SER A 35 -27.39 -38.47 13.21
C SER A 35 -28.88 -38.18 13.49
N GLY A 36 -29.61 -37.74 12.47
CA GLY A 36 -31.05 -37.49 12.54
C GLY A 36 -31.78 -38.11 11.36
N SER A 37 -31.95 -39.42 11.41
CA SER A 37 -32.89 -40.19 10.59
C SER A 37 -34.33 -40.00 11.09
N SER A 38 -35.28 -39.68 10.21
CA SER A 38 -36.72 -39.83 10.49
C SER A 38 -37.54 -39.98 9.19
N THR A 39 -37.76 -41.23 8.80
CA THR A 39 -39.02 -41.76 8.20
C THR A 39 -40.03 -42.01 9.36
N PRO A 40 -41.35 -42.34 9.22
CA PRO A 40 -42.21 -42.76 8.07
C PRO A 40 -43.59 -41.98 8.11
N PRO A 41 -44.79 -42.44 7.62
CA PRO A 41 -45.18 -43.68 6.94
C PRO A 41 -46.11 -43.60 5.71
N VAL A 42 -46.21 -44.79 5.13
CA VAL A 42 -47.16 -45.38 4.19
C VAL A 42 -48.62 -44.94 4.41
N GLY A 43 -49.26 -44.51 3.32
CA GLY A 43 -50.72 -44.37 3.19
C GLY A 43 -51.16 -44.92 1.84
N VAL A 44 -51.75 -46.11 1.86
CA VAL A 44 -52.38 -46.79 0.73
C VAL A 44 -53.81 -46.27 0.59
N ALA A 45 -54.21 -45.80 -0.59
CA ALA A 45 -55.58 -45.90 -1.06
C ALA A 45 -55.65 -45.74 -2.59
N SER A 46 -55.97 -46.86 -3.22
CA SER A 46 -56.44 -47.05 -4.59
C SER A 46 -57.72 -46.27 -4.90
N SER A 47 -57.88 -45.77 -6.12
CA SER A 47 -58.83 -46.33 -7.11
C SER A 47 -59.09 -45.37 -8.29
N THR A 48 -59.08 -45.97 -9.50
CA THR A 48 -59.97 -45.71 -10.66
C THR A 48 -60.09 -44.30 -11.24
N ARG A 49 -60.16 -44.05 -12.55
CA ARG A 49 -60.48 -44.88 -13.72
C ARG A 49 -60.11 -44.04 -14.95
N ALA A 50 -59.77 -44.74 -16.02
CA ALA A 50 -60.01 -44.41 -17.42
C ALA A 50 -60.36 -42.95 -17.78
N ASP A 51 -59.47 -42.31 -18.53
CA ASP A 51 -59.91 -41.80 -19.82
C ASP A 51 -58.81 -41.95 -20.87
N ALA A 52 -59.21 -42.64 -21.94
CA ALA A 52 -58.48 -42.82 -23.17
C ALA A 52 -58.65 -41.56 -24.04
N GLY A 53 -57.56 -41.11 -24.68
CA GLY A 53 -57.63 -39.95 -25.57
C GLY A 53 -56.33 -39.59 -26.24
N ALA A 54 -55.78 -40.52 -27.03
CA ALA A 54 -55.03 -40.25 -28.26
C ALA A 54 -54.16 -38.97 -28.36
N ARG A 55 -53.04 -38.90 -27.61
CA ARG A 55 -51.87 -38.05 -27.95
C ARG A 55 -50.51 -38.71 -27.64
N ARG A 56 -50.41 -40.05 -27.74
CA ARG A 56 -49.18 -40.83 -27.48
C ARG A 56 -48.37 -41.06 -28.76
N GLY A 57 -47.77 -40.01 -29.31
CA GLY A 57 -46.88 -40.13 -30.49
C GLY A 57 -45.44 -39.69 -30.27
N TRP A 58 -45.18 -38.67 -29.43
CA TRP A 58 -43.86 -38.01 -29.40
C TRP A 58 -43.13 -38.08 -28.04
N LYS A 59 -43.83 -38.34 -26.93
CA LYS A 59 -43.22 -38.33 -25.58
C LYS A 59 -42.23 -39.47 -25.31
N ARG A 60 -42.40 -40.64 -25.94
CA ARG A 60 -41.50 -41.80 -25.76
C ARG A 60 -40.15 -41.66 -26.47
N HIS A 61 -40.05 -40.74 -27.43
CA HIS A 61 -38.78 -40.45 -28.12
C HIS A 61 -37.95 -39.37 -27.41
N LEU A 62 -38.53 -38.67 -26.42
CA LEU A 62 -37.84 -37.67 -25.59
C LEU A 62 -37.47 -38.20 -24.19
N GLU A 63 -38.12 -39.28 -23.72
CA GLU A 63 -37.74 -40.05 -22.52
C GLU A 63 -36.33 -40.67 -22.73
N GLY A 64 -35.29 -39.93 -22.32
CA GLY A 64 -33.87 -40.29 -22.48
C GLY A 64 -32.98 -39.17 -23.05
N TRP A 65 -33.57 -38.14 -23.66
CA TRP A 65 -32.83 -36.96 -24.16
C TRP A 65 -32.65 -35.87 -23.10
N GLU A 66 -33.46 -35.90 -22.04
CA GLU A 66 -33.37 -34.99 -20.89
C GLU A 66 -31.94 -34.84 -20.33
N PRO A 67 -31.17 -35.91 -20.04
CA PRO A 67 -29.79 -35.77 -19.59
C PRO A 67 -28.86 -35.15 -20.65
N GLY A 68 -29.11 -35.40 -21.94
CA GLY A 68 -28.35 -34.81 -23.04
C GLY A 68 -28.57 -33.29 -23.17
N LEU A 69 -29.82 -32.85 -23.06
CA LEU A 69 -30.16 -31.41 -23.06
C LEU A 69 -29.56 -30.69 -21.85
N VAL A 70 -29.61 -31.31 -20.66
CA VAL A 70 -28.96 -30.76 -19.46
C VAL A 70 -27.45 -30.67 -19.66
N ALA A 71 -26.80 -31.70 -20.21
CA ALA A 71 -25.37 -31.67 -20.50
C ALA A 71 -25.00 -30.57 -21.50
N VAL A 72 -25.75 -30.41 -22.59
CA VAL A 72 -25.54 -29.33 -23.58
C VAL A 72 -25.77 -27.96 -22.95
N PHE A 73 -26.80 -27.79 -22.12
CA PHE A 73 -27.06 -26.53 -21.43
C PHE A 73 -25.95 -26.18 -20.43
N ILE A 74 -25.46 -27.15 -19.66
CA ILE A 74 -24.32 -26.98 -18.75
C ILE A 74 -23.06 -26.64 -19.55
N ALA A 75 -22.76 -27.39 -20.61
CA ALA A 75 -21.59 -27.15 -21.46
C ALA A 75 -21.66 -25.79 -22.16
N GLY A 76 -22.83 -25.41 -22.69
CA GLY A 76 -23.07 -24.12 -23.32
C GLY A 76 -22.97 -22.97 -22.33
N SER A 77 -23.53 -23.13 -21.12
CA SER A 77 -23.40 -22.15 -20.04
C SER A 77 -21.96 -22.01 -19.57
N ALA A 78 -21.24 -23.12 -19.42
CA ALA A 78 -19.82 -23.12 -19.07
C ALA A 78 -18.99 -22.43 -20.16
N ALA A 79 -19.28 -22.69 -21.44
CA ALA A 79 -18.62 -22.00 -22.56
C ALA A 79 -18.89 -20.49 -22.54
N ILE A 80 -20.13 -20.06 -22.32
CA ILE A 80 -20.50 -18.63 -22.21
C ILE A 80 -19.82 -17.94 -21.02
N LEU A 81 -19.68 -18.65 -19.90
CA LEU A 81 -18.98 -18.15 -18.70
C LEU A 81 -17.46 -18.15 -18.88
N ALA A 82 -16.91 -19.02 -19.74
CA ALA A 82 -15.49 -19.09 -20.05
C ALA A 82 -15.04 -18.02 -21.06
N VAL A 83 -15.95 -17.41 -21.83
CA VAL A 83 -15.60 -16.33 -22.77
C VAL A 83 -15.19 -15.07 -21.98
N PRO A 84 -13.96 -14.56 -22.17
CA PRO A 84 -13.49 -13.34 -21.53
C PRO A 84 -14.43 -12.16 -21.86
N ARG A 85 -14.95 -11.51 -20.82
CA ARG A 85 -15.84 -10.35 -20.96
C ARG A 85 -15.02 -9.07 -20.91
N SER A 86 -15.43 -8.09 -21.70
CA SER A 86 -14.89 -6.74 -21.57
C SER A 86 -15.30 -6.18 -20.21
N VAL A 87 -14.32 -5.95 -19.35
CA VAL A 87 -14.53 -5.36 -18.01
C VAL A 87 -13.57 -4.19 -17.90
N GLU A 88 -14.10 -3.01 -17.56
CA GLU A 88 -13.26 -1.82 -17.42
C GLU A 88 -12.20 -2.03 -16.32
N PRO A 89 -10.92 -1.73 -16.59
CA PRO A 89 -9.84 -1.81 -15.62
C PRO A 89 -10.02 -0.85 -14.44
N ALA A 90 -10.72 -1.31 -13.41
CA ALA A 90 -11.02 -0.53 -12.22
C ALA A 90 -10.11 -0.85 -11.03
N GLU A 91 -9.53 -2.06 -10.96
CA GLU A 91 -8.81 -2.52 -9.77
C GLU A 91 -7.29 -2.49 -10.00
N LEU A 92 -6.60 -1.61 -9.29
CA LEU A 92 -5.14 -1.58 -9.25
C LEU A 92 -4.66 -2.65 -8.26
N PRO A 93 -3.84 -3.63 -8.67
CA PRO A 93 -3.29 -4.61 -7.73
C PRO A 93 -2.39 -3.88 -6.74
N LEU A 94 -2.77 -3.87 -5.46
CA LEU A 94 -1.98 -3.26 -4.40
C LEU A 94 -0.94 -4.27 -3.89
N PRO A 95 0.29 -3.83 -3.54
CA PRO A 95 1.28 -4.73 -2.95
C PRO A 95 0.75 -5.32 -1.63
N LEU A 96 0.99 -6.62 -1.45
CA LEU A 96 0.60 -7.37 -0.27
C LEU A 96 1.80 -7.48 0.66
N ALA A 97 1.77 -6.78 1.78
CA ALA A 97 2.75 -6.92 2.84
C ALA A 97 2.36 -8.07 3.78
N ASP A 98 3.33 -8.91 4.18
CA ASP A 98 3.10 -9.93 5.20
C ASP A 98 2.89 -9.27 6.58
N ALA A 99 1.66 -9.38 7.11
CA ALA A 99 1.31 -8.84 8.42
C ALA A 99 2.17 -9.44 9.56
N GLY A 100 2.58 -10.71 9.44
CA GLY A 100 3.46 -11.36 10.40
C GLY A 100 4.87 -10.77 10.37
N ALA A 101 5.42 -10.50 9.18
CA ALA A 101 6.71 -9.82 9.02
C ALA A 101 6.68 -8.40 9.61
N LEU A 102 5.64 -7.62 9.29
CA LEU A 102 5.45 -6.28 9.85
C LEU A 102 5.35 -6.29 11.38
N ALA A 103 4.62 -7.26 11.95
CA ALA A 103 4.52 -7.41 13.40
C ALA A 103 5.89 -7.70 14.04
N ARG A 104 6.69 -8.62 13.47
CA ARG A 104 8.04 -8.93 13.97
C ARG A 104 8.96 -7.71 13.95
N VAL A 105 8.93 -6.92 12.88
CA VAL A 105 9.74 -5.69 12.79
C VAL A 105 9.32 -4.69 13.86
N ARG A 106 8.02 -4.45 14.01
CA ARG A 106 7.48 -3.54 15.04
C ARG A 106 7.85 -4.00 16.45
N ASP A 107 7.75 -5.29 16.72
CA ASP A 107 8.05 -5.86 18.03
C ASP A 107 9.56 -5.76 18.33
N ALA A 108 10.42 -5.96 17.32
CA ALA A 108 11.87 -5.73 17.44
C ALA A 108 12.21 -4.26 17.72
N ASP A 109 11.58 -3.31 17.02
CA ASP A 109 11.76 -1.88 17.31
C ASP A 109 11.25 -1.53 18.72
N THR A 110 10.14 -2.13 19.15
CA THR A 110 9.61 -1.91 20.50
C THR A 110 10.57 -2.44 21.57
N SER A 111 11.17 -3.62 21.36
CA SER A 111 12.19 -4.18 22.27
C SER A 111 13.39 -3.24 22.38
N ARG A 112 13.96 -2.83 21.23
CA ARG A 112 15.09 -1.91 21.17
C ARG A 112 14.83 -0.57 21.85
N ALA A 113 13.64 -0.01 21.66
CA ALA A 113 13.24 1.24 22.30
C ALA A 113 13.18 1.09 23.83
N ARG A 114 12.70 -0.05 24.34
CA ARG A 114 12.69 -0.34 25.79
C ARG A 114 14.10 -0.56 26.33
N GLU A 115 14.94 -1.30 25.63
CA GLU A 115 16.33 -1.50 26.01
C GLU A 115 17.10 -0.18 26.08
N ALA A 116 16.83 0.76 25.16
CA ALA A 116 17.40 2.10 25.20
C ALA A 116 16.93 2.91 26.43
N GLU A 117 15.68 2.73 26.86
CA GLU A 117 15.12 3.36 28.08
C GLU A 117 15.73 2.76 29.36
N GLU A 118 15.92 1.44 29.40
CA GLU A 118 16.38 0.71 30.58
C GLU A 118 17.91 0.81 30.79
N LEU A 119 18.69 0.62 29.72
CA LEU A 119 20.15 0.61 29.79
C LEU A 119 20.76 2.01 29.58
N GLY A 120 19.98 2.94 29.04
CA GLY A 120 20.49 4.18 28.49
C GLY A 120 21.21 3.98 27.15
N LEU A 121 21.69 5.09 26.60
CA LEU A 121 22.48 5.13 25.36
C LEU A 121 23.87 5.71 25.67
N ASP A 122 24.89 5.16 25.01
CA ASP A 122 26.27 5.67 25.09
C ASP A 122 26.34 7.15 24.71
N ALA A 123 27.34 7.87 25.23
CA ALA A 123 27.44 9.32 25.06
C ALA A 123 27.46 9.74 23.58
N GLU A 124 28.22 9.03 22.76
CA GLU A 124 28.36 9.26 21.32
C GLU A 124 27.05 8.98 20.57
N VAL A 125 26.29 7.98 21.01
CA VAL A 125 24.97 7.66 20.44
C VAL A 125 23.94 8.71 20.84
N ARG A 126 23.99 9.23 22.07
CA ARG A 126 23.15 10.36 22.51
C ARG A 126 23.49 11.66 21.77
N GLU A 127 24.77 11.89 21.48
CA GLU A 127 25.24 13.03 20.68
C GLU A 127 24.64 12.96 19.26
N LEU A 128 24.68 11.79 18.61
CA LEU A 128 24.00 11.57 17.33
C LEU A 128 22.49 11.85 17.44
N GLY A 129 21.84 11.33 18.47
CA GLY A 129 20.41 11.57 18.71
C GLY A 129 20.07 13.07 18.82
N SER A 130 20.92 13.82 19.51
CA SER A 130 20.78 15.27 19.69
C SER A 130 21.03 16.04 18.40
N ALA A 131 22.03 15.65 17.61
CA ALA A 131 22.31 16.23 16.29
C ALA A 131 21.13 16.02 15.32
N VAL A 132 20.51 14.83 15.31
CA VAL A 132 19.33 14.53 14.49
C VAL A 132 18.13 15.39 14.92
N ARG A 133 17.90 15.58 16.22
CA ARG A 133 16.84 16.47 16.74
C ARG A 133 17.08 17.93 16.35
N ALA A 134 18.32 18.41 16.46
CA ALA A 134 18.70 19.75 16.04
C ALA A 134 18.52 19.96 14.51
N PHE A 135 18.80 18.93 13.70
CA PHE A 135 18.48 18.96 12.28
C PHE A 135 16.97 19.09 12.04
N GLY A 136 16.14 18.34 12.78
CA GLY A 136 14.69 18.42 12.66
C GLY A 136 14.13 19.80 12.99
N LEU A 137 14.68 20.50 13.99
CA LEU A 137 14.25 21.87 14.29
C LEU A 137 14.48 22.85 13.14
N VAL A 138 15.66 22.78 12.49
CA VAL A 138 15.98 23.60 11.31
C VAL A 138 15.07 23.23 10.14
N ASP A 139 14.88 21.94 9.88
CA ASP A 139 14.01 21.42 8.82
C ASP A 139 12.53 21.80 9.03
N ALA A 140 12.08 21.93 10.29
CA ALA A 140 10.72 22.33 10.65
C ALA A 140 10.48 23.85 10.59
N ASP A 141 11.52 24.67 10.47
CA ASP A 141 11.37 26.10 10.27
C ASP A 141 10.99 26.39 8.82
N ALA A 142 9.90 27.12 8.57
CA ALA A 142 9.46 27.41 7.21
C ALA A 142 10.41 28.40 6.49
N ASP A 143 11.17 29.18 7.27
CA ASP A 143 12.03 30.25 6.78
C ASP A 143 13.53 29.86 6.74
N HIS A 144 13.87 28.59 7.00
CA HIS A 144 15.26 28.16 6.97
C HIS A 144 15.87 28.36 5.58
N THR A 145 17.13 28.75 5.57
CA THR A 145 17.95 28.79 4.36
C THR A 145 18.54 27.41 4.06
N GLU A 146 18.82 27.15 2.78
CA GLU A 146 19.51 25.92 2.36
C GLU A 146 20.86 25.75 3.09
N ALA A 147 21.56 26.86 3.34
CA ALA A 147 22.83 26.87 4.06
C ALA A 147 22.69 26.39 5.52
N GLU A 148 21.63 26.80 6.22
CA GLU A 148 21.36 26.35 7.60
C GLU A 148 21.05 24.86 7.65
N LEU A 149 20.25 24.35 6.70
CA LEU A 149 19.90 22.94 6.61
C LEU A 149 21.16 22.08 6.30
N LEU A 150 22.01 22.55 5.38
CA LEU A 150 23.29 21.90 5.07
C LEU A 150 24.23 21.90 6.28
N ALA A 151 24.34 23.02 7.00
CA ALA A 151 25.14 23.10 8.22
C ALA A 151 24.62 22.17 9.32
N ALA A 152 23.30 22.03 9.46
CA ALA A 152 22.70 21.08 10.38
C ALA A 152 23.00 19.63 10.00
N ARG A 153 22.97 19.30 8.70
CA ARG A 153 23.32 17.97 8.21
C ARG A 153 24.81 17.65 8.38
N ALA A 154 25.68 18.63 8.19
CA ALA A 154 27.12 18.49 8.45
C ALA A 154 27.37 18.05 9.90
N ARG A 155 26.70 18.70 10.88
CA ARG A 155 26.80 18.29 12.30
C ARG A 155 26.38 16.84 12.54
N VAL A 156 25.33 16.36 11.88
CA VAL A 156 24.94 14.93 11.97
C VAL A 156 26.05 14.03 11.41
N THR A 157 26.64 14.44 10.29
CA THR A 157 27.68 13.67 9.59
C THR A 157 28.99 13.62 10.41
N ASP A 158 29.32 14.69 11.13
CA ASP A 158 30.51 14.75 11.99
C ASP A 158 30.47 13.77 13.17
N VAL A 159 29.26 13.46 13.68
CA VAL A 159 29.09 12.59 14.85
C VAL A 159 28.74 11.15 14.49
N VAL A 160 28.29 10.90 13.25
CA VAL A 160 27.80 9.58 12.82
C VAL A 160 28.84 8.47 12.96
N GLY A 161 30.09 8.73 12.56
CA GLY A 161 31.17 7.74 12.60
C GLY A 161 31.49 7.27 14.02
N ARG A 162 31.46 8.19 15.00
CA ARG A 162 31.71 7.88 16.41
C ARG A 162 30.56 7.07 17.01
N ALA A 163 29.31 7.37 16.66
CA ALA A 163 28.17 6.58 17.09
C ALA A 163 28.20 5.15 16.50
N PHE A 164 28.56 5.00 15.22
CA PHE A 164 28.72 3.68 14.60
C PHE A 164 29.89 2.86 15.15
N ALA A 165 30.92 3.52 15.70
CA ALA A 165 31.99 2.82 16.42
C ALA A 165 31.50 2.10 17.68
N GLN A 166 30.34 2.50 18.24
CA GLN A 166 29.66 1.79 19.34
C GLN A 166 28.86 0.56 18.86
N GLY A 167 28.79 0.34 17.55
CA GLY A 167 28.12 -0.80 16.93
C GLY A 167 26.71 -0.51 16.42
N ASP A 168 26.31 -1.22 15.36
CA ASP A 168 25.03 -1.03 14.67
C ASP A 168 23.83 -1.15 15.61
N GLU A 169 23.86 -2.06 16.59
CA GLU A 169 22.73 -2.28 17.50
C GLU A 169 22.49 -1.10 18.45
N ALA A 170 23.55 -0.38 18.86
CA ALA A 170 23.40 0.82 19.68
C ALA A 170 22.70 1.95 18.90
N VAL A 171 23.06 2.10 17.62
CA VAL A 171 22.43 3.06 16.71
C VAL A 171 21.00 2.65 16.35
N LEU A 172 20.72 1.36 16.17
CA LEU A 172 19.36 0.84 15.98
C LEU A 172 18.48 1.09 17.20
N ARG A 173 19.02 0.93 18.43
CA ARG A 173 18.33 1.28 19.69
C ARG A 173 17.96 2.75 19.75
N LEU A 174 18.88 3.65 19.41
CA LEU A 174 18.59 5.08 19.27
C LEU A 174 17.45 5.34 18.28
N ARG A 175 17.54 4.78 17.06
CA ARG A 175 16.52 4.99 16.03
C ARG A 175 15.16 4.50 16.48
N ALA A 176 15.09 3.32 17.11
CA ALA A 176 13.85 2.73 17.61
C ALA A 176 13.24 3.58 18.74
N TYR A 177 14.06 4.09 19.65
CA TYR A 177 13.64 5.03 20.69
C TYR A 177 13.03 6.31 20.10
N GLN A 178 13.73 6.95 19.15
CA GLN A 178 13.24 8.14 18.46
C GLN A 178 11.97 7.86 17.63
N LEU A 179 11.88 6.71 16.97
CA LEU A 179 10.68 6.28 16.24
C LEU A 179 9.46 6.18 17.16
N ARG A 180 9.62 5.55 18.34
CA ARG A 180 8.54 5.43 19.32
C ARG A 180 8.07 6.80 19.81
N ALA A 181 8.99 7.71 20.09
CA ALA A 181 8.67 9.09 20.47
C ALA A 181 7.95 9.83 19.34
N PHE A 182 8.43 9.72 18.08
CA PHE A 182 7.80 10.33 16.92
C PHE A 182 6.35 9.85 16.72
N VAL A 183 6.11 8.54 16.74
CA VAL A 183 4.75 7.99 16.59
C VAL A 183 3.84 8.47 17.72
N ARG A 184 4.34 8.52 18.96
CA ARG A 184 3.59 9.07 20.10
C ARG A 184 3.19 10.53 19.87
N GLU A 185 4.11 11.39 19.45
CA GLU A 185 3.83 12.80 19.20
C GLU A 185 2.88 13.02 18.01
N VAL A 186 2.97 12.20 16.96
CA VAL A 186 1.97 12.23 15.87
C VAL A 186 0.57 11.88 16.38
N ARG A 187 0.43 10.87 17.27
CA ARG A 187 -0.87 10.52 17.86
C ARG A 187 -1.38 11.60 18.82
N ARG A 188 -0.47 12.26 19.55
CA ARG A 188 -0.82 13.42 20.37
C ARG A 188 -1.35 14.55 19.48
N PHE A 189 -0.66 14.88 18.40
CA PHE A 189 -1.10 15.88 17.43
C PHE A 189 -2.46 15.52 16.81
N GLU A 190 -2.75 14.25 16.50
CA GLU A 190 -4.08 13.86 16.04
C GLU A 190 -5.17 14.15 17.09
N ALA A 191 -4.88 13.91 18.37
CA ALA A 191 -5.82 14.12 19.46
C ALA A 191 -6.03 15.60 19.79
N THR A 192 -4.97 16.41 19.79
CA THR A 192 -5.00 17.82 20.25
C THR A 192 -5.10 18.83 19.10
N GLY A 193 -4.59 18.49 17.92
CA GLY A 193 -4.36 19.42 16.81
C GLY A 193 -3.15 20.33 17.01
N GLU A 194 -2.41 20.18 18.11
CA GLU A 194 -1.26 21.03 18.48
C GLU A 194 0.05 20.35 18.12
N GLU A 195 0.91 21.06 17.39
CA GLU A 195 2.26 20.62 17.07
C GLU A 195 3.20 20.87 18.26
N SER A 196 3.89 19.83 18.71
CA SER A 196 4.83 19.91 19.82
C SER A 196 6.27 20.15 19.35
N ASP A 197 7.11 20.72 20.20
CA ASP A 197 8.54 20.87 19.92
C ASP A 197 9.21 19.51 19.68
N GLU A 198 8.84 18.47 20.43
CA GLU A 198 9.36 17.11 20.20
C GLU A 198 8.94 16.56 18.82
N LEU A 199 7.74 16.89 18.32
CA LEU A 199 7.35 16.52 16.95
C LEU A 199 8.18 17.26 15.91
N ARG A 200 8.50 18.54 16.12
CA ARG A 200 9.37 19.32 15.23
C ARG A 200 10.81 18.77 15.22
N GLU A 201 11.36 18.50 16.40
CA GLU A 201 12.69 17.89 16.56
C GLU A 201 12.81 16.53 15.86
N LEU A 202 11.83 15.65 16.01
CA LEU A 202 11.90 14.29 15.46
C LEU A 202 11.43 14.21 14.01
N GLY A 203 10.42 15.00 13.65
CA GLY A 203 9.71 14.95 12.38
C GLY A 203 10.20 15.96 11.33
N GLY A 204 10.80 17.08 11.72
CA GLY A 204 11.05 18.19 10.80
C GLY A 204 9.76 18.79 10.24
N ASP A 205 9.74 19.15 8.96
CA ASP A 205 8.54 19.61 8.25
C ASP A 205 7.53 18.47 7.92
N PHE A 206 7.42 17.48 8.79
CA PHE A 206 6.53 16.32 8.57
C PHE A 206 5.07 16.75 8.44
N LEU A 207 4.59 17.68 9.28
CA LEU A 207 3.21 18.18 9.20
C LEU A 207 2.96 19.03 7.95
N GLY A 208 3.93 19.83 7.50
CA GLY A 208 3.82 20.54 6.23
C GLY A 208 3.75 19.57 5.06
N LEU A 209 4.54 18.49 5.08
CA LEU A 209 4.44 17.40 4.11
C LEU A 209 3.05 16.76 4.11
N LEU A 210 2.46 16.44 5.27
CA LEU A 210 1.10 15.89 5.34
C LEU A 210 0.05 16.87 4.76
N ARG A 211 0.18 18.17 5.07
CA ARG A 211 -0.69 19.23 4.57
C ARG A 211 -0.60 19.37 3.05
N ARG A 212 0.61 19.52 2.50
CA ARG A 212 0.88 19.66 1.06
C ARG A 212 0.34 18.49 0.24
N ASN A 213 0.33 17.29 0.82
CA ASN A 213 -0.14 16.08 0.14
C ASN A 213 -1.61 15.74 0.40
N GLY A 214 -2.32 16.54 1.20
CA GLY A 214 -3.71 16.27 1.56
C GLY A 214 -3.89 14.99 2.40
N TRP A 215 -2.83 14.57 3.11
CA TRP A 215 -2.82 13.42 4.00
C TRP A 215 -3.20 13.76 5.44
N LEU A 216 -3.54 15.04 5.68
CA LEU A 216 -4.13 15.53 6.91
C LEU A 216 -5.61 15.88 6.66
N GLY A 217 -6.52 15.20 7.37
CA GLY A 217 -7.95 15.50 7.38
C GLY A 217 -8.40 16.18 8.68
N GLN A 218 -9.57 16.80 8.65
CA GLN A 218 -10.28 17.16 9.88
C GLN A 218 -10.75 15.87 10.57
N GLY A 219 -10.46 15.74 11.86
CA GLY A 219 -11.02 14.66 12.68
C GLY A 219 -12.52 14.88 12.82
N GLY A 220 -13.32 13.86 12.51
CA GLY A 220 -14.75 13.95 12.77
C GLY A 220 -15.01 13.99 14.27
N ALA A 221 -15.75 14.99 14.75
CA ALA A 221 -16.13 15.15 16.17
C ALA A 221 -16.81 13.90 16.78
N ALA A 222 -17.30 12.98 15.95
CA ALA A 222 -18.01 11.78 16.38
C ALA A 222 -17.12 10.69 17.01
N GLN A 223 -15.80 10.76 16.90
CA GLN A 223 -14.92 9.75 17.51
C GLN A 223 -14.62 10.10 18.97
N ARG A 224 -15.62 9.82 19.84
CA ARG A 224 -15.63 9.82 21.32
C ARG A 224 -14.41 10.49 21.99
N GLY A 225 -14.47 11.82 22.14
CA GLY A 225 -13.56 12.57 23.01
C GLY A 225 -12.49 13.41 22.31
N GLY A 226 -12.47 13.45 20.97
CA GLY A 226 -11.63 14.42 20.25
C GLY A 226 -12.16 15.85 20.46
N GLY A 227 -11.31 16.75 20.96
CA GLY A 227 -11.63 18.18 21.03
C GLY A 227 -11.86 18.77 19.64
N GLU A 228 -12.38 20.00 19.58
CA GLU A 228 -12.70 20.74 18.35
C GLU A 228 -11.48 20.89 17.39
N GLY A 229 -10.26 20.68 17.90
CA GLY A 229 -9.01 20.68 17.13
C GLY A 229 -8.57 19.33 16.54
N ALA A 230 -9.28 18.23 16.78
CA ALA A 230 -8.83 16.89 16.39
C ALA A 230 -8.52 16.80 14.89
N ARG A 231 -7.36 16.22 14.57
CA ARG A 231 -6.90 15.99 13.19
C ARG A 231 -6.77 14.50 12.93
N ARG A 232 -6.93 14.12 11.66
CA ARG A 232 -6.73 12.73 11.24
C ARG A 232 -5.56 12.64 10.26
N VAL A 233 -4.51 11.94 10.65
CA VAL A 233 -3.43 11.57 9.75
C VAL A 233 -3.86 10.34 8.96
N ALA A 234 -3.73 10.40 7.64
CA ALA A 234 -4.19 9.32 6.76
C ALA A 234 -3.36 8.02 6.91
N MET A 235 -2.15 8.13 7.47
CA MET A 235 -1.19 7.04 7.64
C MET A 235 -1.44 6.27 8.94
N ASP A 236 -1.33 4.95 8.87
CA ASP A 236 -1.29 4.11 10.06
C ASP A 236 0.12 4.10 10.69
N GLY A 237 0.26 3.41 11.83
CA GLY A 237 1.53 3.34 12.55
C GLY A 237 2.67 2.66 11.78
N VAL A 238 2.34 1.74 10.85
CA VAL A 238 3.35 1.06 10.03
C VAL A 238 3.91 2.06 9.02
N VAL A 239 3.04 2.72 8.25
CA VAL A 239 3.47 3.70 7.23
C VAL A 239 4.25 4.86 7.86
N LEU A 240 3.80 5.36 9.03
CA LEU A 240 4.54 6.36 9.80
C LEU A 240 5.94 5.87 10.18
N GLY A 241 6.05 4.62 10.62
CA GLY A 241 7.34 4.03 10.98
C GLY A 241 8.30 3.91 9.80
N VAL A 242 7.81 3.48 8.64
CA VAL A 242 8.64 3.37 7.42
C VAL A 242 9.11 4.75 6.95
N LEU A 243 8.23 5.76 6.92
CA LEU A 243 8.61 7.12 6.54
C LEU A 243 9.64 7.71 7.50
N PHE A 244 9.46 7.53 8.81
CA PHE A 244 10.44 7.94 9.80
C PHE A 244 11.79 7.26 9.56
N LYS A 245 11.82 5.93 9.38
CA LYS A 245 13.07 5.19 9.11
C LYS A 245 13.77 5.68 7.85
N LYS A 246 13.05 5.91 6.74
CA LYS A 246 13.62 6.43 5.50
C LYS A 246 14.18 7.85 5.68
N ARG A 247 13.44 8.74 6.35
CA ARG A 247 13.92 10.10 6.66
C ARG A 247 15.16 10.05 7.55
N TRP A 248 15.11 9.29 8.64
CA TRP A 248 16.23 9.12 9.57
C TRP A 248 17.48 8.62 8.86
N SER A 249 17.35 7.57 8.03
CA SER A 249 18.43 7.02 7.22
C SER A 249 19.00 8.01 6.22
N ALA A 250 18.17 8.88 5.61
CA ALA A 250 18.62 9.92 4.70
C ALA A 250 19.40 11.05 5.41
N ILE A 251 18.95 11.45 6.61
CA ILE A 251 19.62 12.44 7.46
C ILE A 251 21.00 11.95 7.88
N VAL A 252 21.05 10.71 8.37
CA VAL A 252 22.27 10.04 8.87
C VAL A 252 23.20 9.59 7.72
N GLY A 253 22.68 9.47 6.50
CA GLY A 253 23.46 9.04 5.32
C GLY A 253 23.71 7.53 5.26
N VAL A 254 22.82 6.70 5.83
CA VAL A 254 22.97 5.24 5.88
C VAL A 254 21.85 4.53 5.11
N GLN A 255 22.19 3.77 4.07
CA GLN A 255 21.23 3.02 3.22
C GLN A 255 21.64 1.55 3.06
N ARG A 256 22.06 0.91 4.15
CA ARG A 256 22.46 -0.50 4.19
C ARG A 256 21.66 -1.25 5.24
N ASP A 257 21.65 -2.57 5.16
CA ASP A 257 21.17 -3.39 6.27
C ASP A 257 22.04 -3.17 7.52
N PRO A 258 21.45 -3.23 8.73
CA PRO A 258 20.04 -3.41 9.06
C PRO A 258 19.20 -2.10 9.12
N PHE A 259 19.69 -1.00 8.54
CA PHE A 259 19.04 0.31 8.58
C PHE A 259 18.04 0.56 7.45
N ALA A 260 18.12 -0.19 6.35
CA ALA A 260 17.08 -0.13 5.33
C ALA A 260 15.74 -0.67 5.87
N PRO A 261 14.59 -0.11 5.47
CA PRO A 261 13.30 -0.75 5.71
C PRO A 261 13.26 -2.13 5.04
N SER A 262 12.56 -3.07 5.66
CA SER A 262 12.31 -4.38 5.08
C SER A 262 11.43 -4.29 3.83
N LEU A 263 11.44 -5.35 3.00
CA LEU A 263 10.60 -5.40 1.79
C LEU A 263 9.10 -5.27 2.12
N ASP A 264 8.62 -5.90 3.20
CA ASP A 264 7.22 -5.80 3.61
C ASP A 264 6.84 -4.40 4.12
N GLU A 265 7.79 -3.70 4.76
CA GLU A 265 7.63 -2.29 5.11
C GLU A 265 7.52 -1.40 3.87
N GLU A 266 8.37 -1.60 2.86
CA GLU A 266 8.26 -0.89 1.58
C GLU A 266 6.92 -1.21 0.90
N ARG A 267 6.49 -2.47 0.86
CA ARG A 267 5.17 -2.85 0.32
C ARG A 267 4.03 -2.13 1.05
N ALA A 268 4.08 -2.01 2.38
CA ALA A 268 3.07 -1.27 3.15
C ALA A 268 3.06 0.22 2.79
N LEU A 269 4.23 0.84 2.66
CA LEU A 269 4.37 2.23 2.22
C LEU A 269 3.81 2.43 0.80
N PHE A 270 4.21 1.60 -0.16
CA PHE A 270 3.76 1.73 -1.54
C PHE A 270 2.26 1.42 -1.69
N LYS A 271 1.70 0.50 -0.91
CA LYS A 271 0.24 0.31 -0.81
C LYS A 271 -0.45 1.61 -0.44
N PHE A 272 0.06 2.32 0.57
CA PHE A 272 -0.47 3.63 0.96
C PHE A 272 -0.33 4.66 -0.16
N LEU A 273 0.86 4.80 -0.77
CA LEU A 273 1.11 5.80 -1.82
C LEU A 273 0.27 5.57 -3.09
N LEU A 274 0.01 4.32 -3.47
CA LEU A 274 -0.83 3.99 -4.62
C LEU A 274 -2.32 4.22 -4.33
N ALA A 275 -2.76 3.93 -3.11
CA ALA A 275 -4.14 4.16 -2.66
C ALA A 275 -4.45 5.65 -2.40
N ARG A 276 -3.43 6.44 -2.03
CA ARG A 276 -3.52 7.85 -1.68
C ARG A 276 -2.46 8.64 -2.47
N PRO A 277 -2.65 8.84 -3.79
CA PRO A 277 -1.71 9.64 -4.58
C PRO A 277 -1.59 11.04 -4.00
N LEU A 278 -0.45 11.70 -4.23
CA LEU A 278 -0.23 13.06 -3.73
C LEU A 278 -1.32 13.97 -4.30
N ALA A 279 -1.96 14.73 -3.42
CA ALA A 279 -2.99 15.70 -3.82
C ALA A 279 -2.39 16.95 -4.49
N ALA A 280 -1.41 16.80 -5.38
CA ALA A 280 -0.77 17.88 -6.12
C ALA A 280 -1.79 18.83 -6.78
N ALA A 281 -2.99 18.33 -7.05
CA ALA A 281 -4.10 19.08 -7.61
C ALA A 281 -4.93 19.93 -6.63
N ARG A 282 -4.86 19.71 -5.31
CA ARG A 282 -5.54 20.57 -4.33
C ARG A 282 -4.77 21.85 -4.06
N SER A 283 -3.44 21.83 -4.16
CA SER A 283 -2.61 23.04 -4.07
C SER A 283 -2.97 24.06 -5.16
N ALA A 284 -3.40 23.60 -6.34
CA ALA A 284 -3.92 24.46 -7.40
C ALA A 284 -5.32 25.07 -7.09
N GLN A 285 -6.08 24.52 -6.14
CA GLN A 285 -7.35 25.08 -5.69
C GLN A 285 -7.19 26.11 -4.57
N THR A 286 -6.06 26.10 -3.85
CA THR A 286 -5.75 27.05 -2.78
C THR A 286 -4.86 28.20 -3.24
N LEU A 287 -4.44 28.24 -4.51
CA LEU A 287 -3.90 29.47 -5.08
C LEU A 287 -5.00 30.53 -4.94
N PRO A 288 -4.74 31.65 -4.22
CA PRO A 288 -5.74 32.69 -4.04
C PRO A 288 -6.22 33.10 -5.42
N ALA A 289 -7.55 33.18 -5.58
CA ALA A 289 -8.12 33.71 -6.80
C ALA A 289 -7.42 35.04 -7.12
N PRO A 290 -7.07 35.32 -8.39
CA PRO A 290 -6.52 36.60 -8.77
C PRO A 290 -7.40 37.72 -8.18
N PRO A 291 -6.80 38.81 -7.67
CA PRO A 291 -7.47 39.79 -6.82
C PRO A 291 -8.84 40.17 -7.39
N GLU A 292 -9.87 40.05 -6.54
CA GLU A 292 -11.29 40.15 -6.90
C GLU A 292 -11.64 41.42 -7.70
N GLN A 293 -10.83 42.46 -7.62
CA GLN A 293 -11.02 43.73 -8.32
C GLN A 293 -10.92 43.62 -9.85
N GLU A 294 -10.08 42.71 -10.38
CA GLU A 294 -9.92 42.53 -11.83
C GLU A 294 -10.99 41.59 -12.41
N THR A 295 -11.55 40.72 -11.58
CA THR A 295 -12.64 39.80 -11.95
C THR A 295 -14.02 40.43 -11.77
N ALA A 296 -14.22 41.30 -10.78
CA ALA A 296 -15.48 42.02 -10.55
C ALA A 296 -15.87 42.89 -11.75
N ALA A 297 -14.93 43.61 -12.36
CA ALA A 297 -15.19 44.43 -13.55
C ALA A 297 -15.61 43.59 -14.78
N ARG A 298 -15.10 42.37 -14.91
CA ARG A 298 -15.48 41.44 -16.00
C ARG A 298 -16.81 40.73 -15.73
N LEU A 299 -17.19 40.55 -14.46
CA LEU A 299 -18.41 39.82 -14.06
C LEU A 299 -19.67 40.70 -14.09
N THR A 300 -19.57 42.02 -13.91
CA THR A 300 -20.72 42.93 -14.05
C THR A 300 -21.30 43.02 -15.46
N GLN A 301 -20.58 42.57 -16.50
CA GLN A 301 -21.10 42.50 -17.88
C GLN A 301 -21.73 41.15 -18.26
N ALA A 302 -21.59 40.10 -17.44
CA ALA A 302 -22.11 38.77 -17.74
C ALA A 302 -23.14 38.35 -16.69
N GLY A 303 -24.34 38.92 -16.78
CA GLY A 303 -25.52 38.59 -15.95
C GLY A 303 -26.11 37.18 -16.20
N GLY A 304 -25.28 36.19 -16.52
CA GLY A 304 -25.66 34.81 -16.75
C GLY A 304 -25.00 33.89 -15.73
N SER A 305 -25.81 33.27 -14.88
CA SER A 305 -25.44 32.09 -14.10
C SER A 305 -25.05 30.93 -15.04
N GLY A 306 -23.77 30.86 -15.43
CA GLY A 306 -23.21 29.70 -16.15
C GLY A 306 -21.97 30.01 -16.99
N PRO A 307 -20.77 30.07 -16.38
CA PRO A 307 -19.57 29.48 -17.02
C PRO A 307 -18.50 28.92 -16.04
N ARG A 308 -18.76 28.83 -14.72
CA ARG A 308 -17.79 28.26 -13.75
C ARG A 308 -17.63 26.73 -13.85
N ALA A 309 -18.60 26.03 -14.43
CA ALA A 309 -18.60 24.57 -14.56
C ALA A 309 -17.49 24.00 -15.48
N PRO A 310 -17.25 24.51 -16.72
CA PRO A 310 -16.23 23.95 -17.61
C PRO A 310 -14.80 24.08 -17.06
N ALA A 311 -14.45 25.24 -16.49
CA ALA A 311 -13.12 25.45 -15.91
C ALA A 311 -12.88 24.58 -14.66
N ALA A 312 -13.93 24.29 -13.87
CA ALA A 312 -13.84 23.35 -12.76
C ALA A 312 -13.67 21.90 -13.26
N ALA A 313 -14.38 21.52 -14.32
CA ALA A 313 -14.28 20.19 -14.93
C ALA A 313 -12.88 19.94 -15.53
N LEU A 314 -12.31 20.94 -16.22
CA LEU A 314 -10.95 20.86 -16.77
C LEU A 314 -9.91 20.68 -15.66
N ARG A 315 -9.95 21.52 -14.61
CA ARG A 315 -9.06 21.38 -13.45
C ARG A 315 -9.20 20.02 -12.77
N ALA A 316 -10.42 19.50 -12.66
CA ALA A 316 -10.66 18.16 -12.10
C ALA A 316 -10.12 17.05 -13.00
N ALA A 317 -10.13 17.22 -14.33
CA ALA A 317 -9.55 16.27 -15.27
C ALA A 317 -8.01 16.27 -15.22
N GLU A 318 -7.40 17.46 -15.19
CA GLU A 318 -5.95 17.64 -15.00
C GLU A 318 -5.48 17.04 -13.67
N ALA A 319 -6.25 17.27 -12.61
CA ALA A 319 -6.01 16.68 -11.30
C ALA A 319 -5.93 15.15 -11.35
N ARG A 320 -6.95 14.52 -11.97
CA ARG A 320 -6.99 13.07 -12.15
C ARG A 320 -5.80 12.56 -12.98
N ARG A 321 -5.43 13.26 -14.05
CA ARG A 321 -4.26 12.90 -14.86
C ARG A 321 -2.97 12.95 -14.06
N ALA A 322 -2.76 13.99 -13.26
CA ALA A 322 -1.59 14.12 -12.39
C ALA A 322 -1.53 12.98 -11.34
N GLU A 323 -2.67 12.61 -10.76
CA GLU A 323 -2.75 11.48 -9.83
C GLU A 323 -2.37 10.14 -10.51
N GLU A 324 -2.89 9.87 -11.70
CA GLU A 324 -2.56 8.63 -12.41
C GLU A 324 -1.10 8.61 -12.90
N GLN A 325 -0.53 9.74 -13.33
CA GLN A 325 0.90 9.86 -13.64
C GLN A 325 1.77 9.59 -12.41
N TYR A 326 1.36 10.10 -11.24
CA TYR A 326 2.03 9.79 -9.99
C TYR A 326 2.00 8.29 -9.69
N ARG A 327 0.84 7.62 -9.87
CA ARG A 327 0.72 6.17 -9.70
C ARG A 327 1.63 5.40 -10.64
N LEU A 328 1.75 5.79 -11.91
CA LEU A 328 2.69 5.17 -12.87
C LEU A 328 4.13 5.22 -12.36
N LYS A 329 4.58 6.40 -11.91
CA LYS A 329 5.92 6.55 -11.34
C LYS A 329 6.12 5.62 -10.15
N LYS A 330 5.15 5.55 -9.23
CA LYS A 330 5.23 4.68 -8.03
C LYS A 330 5.16 3.19 -8.35
N ILE A 331 4.46 2.79 -9.40
CA ILE A 331 4.46 1.41 -9.91
C ILE A 331 5.86 1.01 -10.38
N ASP A 332 6.53 1.88 -11.13
CA ASP A 332 7.88 1.61 -11.64
C ASP A 332 8.92 1.58 -10.50
N GLU A 333 8.84 2.51 -9.54
CA GLU A 333 9.68 2.49 -8.32
C GLU A 333 9.48 1.20 -7.51
N LEU A 334 8.23 0.79 -7.29
CA LEU A 334 7.92 -0.44 -6.54
C LEU A 334 8.45 -1.68 -7.27
N ALA A 335 8.28 -1.77 -8.59
CA ALA A 335 8.74 -2.93 -9.35
C ALA A 335 10.28 -3.06 -9.38
N ALA A 336 11.01 -1.96 -9.21
CA ALA A 336 12.47 -1.99 -9.04
C ALA A 336 12.89 -2.57 -7.68
N LEU A 337 12.07 -2.37 -6.64
CA LEU A 337 12.30 -2.90 -5.30
C LEU A 337 11.76 -4.33 -5.11
N ASP A 338 10.61 -4.62 -5.73
CA ASP A 338 9.89 -5.89 -5.63
C ASP A 338 9.63 -6.48 -7.01
N PRO A 339 10.54 -7.35 -7.52
CA PRO A 339 10.34 -8.02 -8.79
C PRO A 339 9.10 -8.92 -8.86
N SER A 340 8.51 -9.32 -7.72
CA SER A 340 7.29 -10.14 -7.67
C SER A 340 6.01 -9.33 -7.88
N TYR A 341 6.08 -7.99 -7.85
CA TYR A 341 4.93 -7.13 -8.06
C TYR A 341 4.47 -7.18 -9.53
N PRO A 342 3.16 -7.34 -9.84
CA PRO A 342 2.64 -7.45 -11.21
C PRO A 342 2.64 -6.09 -11.95
N ARG A 343 3.84 -5.58 -12.24
CA ARG A 343 4.12 -4.24 -12.81
C ARG A 343 3.28 -3.94 -14.05
N HIS A 344 3.30 -4.84 -15.02
CA HIS A 344 2.64 -4.65 -16.32
C HIS A 344 1.11 -4.56 -16.18
N LEU A 345 0.51 -5.37 -15.31
CA LEU A 345 -0.92 -5.29 -15.00
C LEU A 345 -1.28 -3.94 -14.37
N ALA A 346 -0.53 -3.53 -13.34
CA ALA A 346 -0.75 -2.26 -12.66
C ALA A 346 -0.60 -1.05 -13.60
N ARG A 347 0.42 -1.08 -14.46
CA ARG A 347 0.67 -0.07 -15.48
C ARG A 347 -0.47 -0.01 -16.50
N GLY A 348 -0.95 -1.15 -16.97
CA GLY A 348 -2.07 -1.24 -17.90
C GLY A 348 -3.34 -0.62 -17.34
N VAL A 349 -3.69 -0.90 -16.08
CA VAL A 349 -4.85 -0.28 -15.39
C VAL A 349 -4.71 1.24 -15.33
N THR A 350 -3.53 1.74 -14.95
CA THR A 350 -3.28 3.18 -14.79
C THR A 350 -3.29 3.92 -16.14
N LEU A 351 -2.71 3.32 -17.19
CA LEU A 351 -2.75 3.85 -18.56
C LEU A 351 -4.16 3.86 -19.13
N TYR A 352 -4.99 2.87 -18.82
CA TYR A 352 -6.39 2.85 -19.23
C TYR A 352 -7.14 4.06 -18.65
N ARG A 353 -6.94 4.35 -17.36
CA ARG A 353 -7.57 5.52 -16.70
C ARG A 353 -7.08 6.86 -17.22
N LEU A 354 -5.89 6.91 -17.81
CA LEU A 354 -5.36 8.08 -18.51
C LEU A 354 -5.93 8.27 -19.93
N GLY A 355 -6.76 7.33 -20.42
CA GLY A 355 -7.23 7.30 -21.81
C GLY A 355 -6.18 6.81 -22.80
N SER A 356 -5.04 6.30 -22.33
CA SER A 356 -3.97 5.78 -23.19
C SER A 356 -4.22 4.31 -23.54
N PHE A 357 -5.34 4.03 -24.23
CA PHE A 357 -5.87 2.67 -24.39
C PHE A 357 -4.94 1.72 -25.16
N MET A 358 -4.24 2.20 -26.20
CA MET A 358 -3.27 1.38 -26.93
C MET A 358 -2.08 0.96 -26.07
N GLN A 359 -1.51 1.89 -25.30
CA GLN A 359 -0.40 1.59 -24.38
C GLN A 359 -0.87 0.67 -23.23
N SER A 360 -2.12 0.83 -22.78
CA SER A 360 -2.75 -0.06 -21.81
C SER A 360 -2.85 -1.49 -22.35
N ALA A 361 -3.32 -1.66 -23.58
CA ALA A 361 -3.42 -2.97 -24.23
C ALA A 361 -2.05 -3.64 -24.42
N GLU A 362 -0.99 -2.89 -24.74
CA GLU A 362 0.37 -3.41 -24.80
C GLU A 362 0.85 -3.88 -23.43
N ALA A 363 0.64 -3.08 -22.37
CA ALA A 363 1.02 -3.46 -21.02
C ALA A 363 0.29 -4.74 -20.55
N PHE A 364 -1.00 -4.91 -20.85
CA PHE A 364 -1.72 -6.15 -20.52
C PHE A 364 -1.20 -7.36 -21.32
N ARG A 365 -0.82 -7.19 -22.59
CA ARG A 365 -0.18 -8.25 -23.39
C ARG A 365 1.14 -8.69 -22.76
N SER A 366 2.01 -7.74 -22.42
CA SER A 366 3.29 -8.05 -21.76
C SER A 366 3.08 -8.80 -20.43
N HIS A 367 2.02 -8.46 -19.67
CA HIS A 367 1.69 -9.20 -18.44
C HIS A 367 1.32 -10.66 -18.73
N LEU A 368 0.45 -10.91 -19.73
CA LEU A 368 0.00 -12.23 -20.11
C LEU A 368 1.11 -13.10 -20.70
N GLU A 369 2.04 -12.50 -21.44
CA GLU A 369 3.22 -13.18 -21.97
C GLU A 369 4.15 -13.65 -20.85
N GLN A 370 4.34 -12.83 -19.82
CA GLN A 370 5.21 -13.16 -18.67
C GLN A 370 4.53 -14.10 -17.67
N HIS A 371 3.20 -14.07 -17.58
CA HIS A 371 2.43 -14.80 -16.57
C HIS A 371 1.21 -15.50 -17.21
N PRO A 372 1.42 -16.48 -18.12
CA PRO A 372 0.31 -17.12 -18.82
C PRO A 372 -0.68 -17.77 -17.85
N ASP A 373 -0.20 -18.35 -16.75
CA ASP A 373 -1.02 -19.04 -15.74
C ASP A 373 -1.05 -18.33 -14.37
N GLY A 374 -0.78 -17.02 -14.35
CA GLY A 374 -0.76 -16.22 -13.12
C GLY A 374 -2.14 -16.02 -12.49
N ALA A 375 -2.16 -15.69 -11.19
CA ALA A 375 -3.40 -15.42 -10.44
C ALA A 375 -4.26 -14.28 -11.04
N TYR A 376 -3.67 -13.43 -11.89
CA TYR A 376 -4.34 -12.31 -12.56
C TYR A 376 -4.60 -12.53 -14.05
N THR A 377 -4.30 -13.70 -14.64
CA THR A 377 -4.43 -13.94 -16.09
C THR A 377 -5.82 -13.62 -16.62
N LEU A 378 -6.87 -14.21 -16.03
CA LEU A 378 -8.25 -14.00 -16.50
C LEU A 378 -8.66 -12.53 -16.41
N ARG A 379 -8.22 -11.83 -15.37
CA ARG A 379 -8.48 -10.40 -15.18
C ARG A 379 -7.76 -9.58 -16.27
N ALA A 380 -6.49 -9.89 -16.54
CA ALA A 380 -5.70 -9.21 -17.56
C ALA A 380 -6.26 -9.42 -18.98
N GLN A 381 -6.80 -10.61 -19.29
CA GLN A 381 -7.48 -10.88 -20.56
C GLN A 381 -8.74 -10.02 -20.74
N ASN A 382 -9.57 -9.94 -19.69
CA ASN A 382 -10.77 -9.09 -19.70
C ASN A 382 -10.42 -7.60 -19.87
N TYR A 383 -9.36 -7.15 -19.19
CA TYR A 383 -8.85 -5.77 -19.27
C TYR A 383 -8.24 -5.45 -20.64
N LEU A 384 -7.50 -6.39 -21.24
CA LEU A 384 -6.97 -6.26 -22.59
C LEU A 384 -8.09 -6.07 -23.61
N ARG A 385 -9.17 -6.87 -23.50
CA ARG A 385 -10.34 -6.73 -24.37
C ARG A 385 -10.98 -5.35 -24.25
N ALA A 386 -11.20 -4.88 -23.02
CA ALA A 386 -11.74 -3.55 -22.77
C ALA A 386 -10.85 -2.42 -23.33
N ALA A 387 -9.52 -2.55 -23.20
CA ALA A 387 -8.57 -1.58 -23.77
C ALA A 387 -8.63 -1.54 -25.29
N LEU A 388 -8.70 -2.70 -25.95
CA LEU A 388 -8.80 -2.78 -27.41
C LEU A 388 -10.13 -2.26 -27.96
N GLU A 389 -11.24 -2.51 -27.26
CA GLU A 389 -12.56 -1.99 -27.64
C GLU A 389 -12.58 -0.45 -27.57
N ARG A 390 -12.13 0.15 -26.46
CA ARG A 390 -12.02 1.61 -26.34
C ARG A 390 -11.05 2.24 -27.35
N ALA A 391 -9.91 1.59 -27.60
CA ALA A 391 -8.94 2.08 -28.58
C ALA A 391 -9.51 2.09 -30.01
N ARG A 392 -10.42 1.18 -30.36
CA ARG A 392 -11.13 1.20 -31.64
C ARG A 392 -12.17 2.32 -31.66
N GLU A 393 -12.92 2.51 -30.58
CA GLU A 393 -13.91 3.60 -30.46
C GLU A 393 -13.27 4.98 -30.64
N GLU A 394 -12.04 5.20 -30.18
CA GLU A 394 -11.33 6.49 -30.37
C GLU A 394 -10.78 6.71 -31.79
N GLN A 395 -10.72 5.68 -32.64
CA GLN A 395 -10.21 5.78 -34.01
C GLN A 395 -11.30 6.14 -35.04
N PHE A 396 -12.58 5.97 -34.68
CA PHE A 396 -13.74 6.29 -35.51
C PHE A 396 -14.42 7.55 -34.99
#